data_AF-A0A521TI16-F1
#
_entry.id   AF-A0A521TI16-F1
#
_cell.length_a   1.000
_cell.length_b   1.000
_cell.length_c   1.000
_cell.angle_alpha   90.00
_cell.angle_beta   90.00
_cell.angle_gamma   90.00
#
_symmetry.space_group_name_H-M   'P 1'
#
loop_
_entity.id
_entity.type
_entity.pdbx_description
1 polymer ?
#
loop_
_entity_poly.entity_id
_entity_poly.type
_entity_poly.pdbx_seq_one_letter_code
_entity_poly.pdbx_strand_id
1 'polypeptide(L)'
;MADIKRFRRYKPESRGGQMHRLTEENAERQTWRACGVYWVIATLDGVQVVAYVGRSKSNISDRLIKAMDRHGDYTHFRFRRTANELTAFRAECVEFHRYGGFGGLDNAKHPPRPGGHRGHGVMCCVVGCPLNKRYR
;
A
#
# COMPACT_ATOMS: atom_id res chain seq x y z
N MET A 1 18.13 -7.62 13.48
CA MET A 1 17.27 -6.51 13.95
C MET A 1 16.83 -5.71 12.74
N ALA A 2 15.53 -5.66 12.45
CA ALA A 2 15.02 -4.88 11.33
C ALA A 2 15.22 -3.38 11.61
N ASP A 3 15.83 -2.64 10.69
CA ASP A 3 16.18 -1.24 10.90
C ASP A 3 14.93 -0.36 10.95
N ILE A 4 14.44 -0.08 12.16
CA ILE A 4 13.25 0.73 12.43
C ILE A 4 13.34 2.12 11.80
N LYS A 5 14.55 2.64 11.58
CA LYS A 5 14.75 4.01 11.06
C LYS A 5 14.23 4.19 9.65
N ARG A 6 14.06 3.10 8.87
CA ARG A 6 13.56 3.18 7.50
C ARG A 6 12.05 3.34 7.42
N PHE A 7 11.31 2.72 8.33
CA PHE A 7 9.86 2.69 8.25
C PHE A 7 9.20 3.89 8.91
N ARG A 8 8.17 4.42 8.26
CA ARG A 8 7.35 5.46 8.87
C ARG A 8 6.31 4.84 9.80
N ARG A 9 6.18 5.44 10.99
CA ARG A 9 5.12 5.10 11.96
C ARG A 9 3.76 5.13 11.27
N TYR A 10 2.92 4.16 11.61
CA TYR A 10 1.54 4.17 11.16
C TYR A 10 0.84 5.42 11.69
N LYS A 11 0.19 6.16 10.78
CA LYS A 11 -0.63 7.34 11.11
C LYS A 11 -2.01 7.14 10.49
N PRO A 12 -3.00 6.64 11.25
CA PRO A 12 -4.35 6.54 10.72
C PRO A 12 -4.83 7.93 10.30
N GLU A 13 -5.51 8.04 9.14
CA GLU A 13 -6.35 9.21 8.87
C GLU A 13 -7.39 9.36 10.00
N SER A 14 -7.84 10.58 10.28
CA SER A 14 -8.78 10.92 11.38
C SER A 14 -10.14 10.21 11.32
N ARG A 15 -10.44 9.49 10.23
CA ARG A 15 -11.56 8.54 10.09
C ARG A 15 -11.06 7.14 9.72
N GLY A 16 -10.02 6.70 10.44
CA GLY A 16 -9.23 5.54 10.08
C GLY A 16 -10.05 4.25 10.10
N GLY A 17 -10.26 3.66 8.93
CA GLY A 17 -10.84 2.33 8.81
C GLY A 17 -10.15 1.32 9.73
N GLN A 18 -10.94 0.39 10.25
CA GLN A 18 -10.52 -0.60 11.24
C GLN A 18 -9.25 -1.34 10.76
N MET A 19 -8.32 -1.53 11.69
CA MET A 19 -7.14 -2.35 11.47
C MET A 19 -7.47 -3.79 11.86
N HIS A 20 -7.10 -4.74 11.02
CA HIS A 20 -7.41 -6.16 11.21
C HIS A 20 -6.10 -6.94 11.33
N ARG A 21 -6.10 -8.02 12.13
CA ARG A 21 -4.97 -8.93 12.19
C ARG A 21 -4.77 -9.57 10.82
N LEU A 22 -3.52 -9.67 10.38
CA LEU A 22 -3.19 -10.26 9.09
C LEU A 22 -3.25 -11.79 9.20
N THR A 23 -4.41 -12.33 8.85
CA THR A 23 -4.69 -13.76 8.69
C THR A 23 -5.49 -13.96 7.41
N GLU A 24 -5.44 -15.15 6.81
CA GLU A 24 -6.24 -15.48 5.63
C GLU A 24 -7.73 -15.25 5.89
N GLU A 25 -8.24 -15.77 7.00
CA GLU A 25 -9.63 -15.59 7.44
C GLU A 25 -10.05 -14.11 7.48
N ASN A 26 -9.23 -13.23 8.09
CA ASN A 26 -9.56 -11.81 8.16
C ASN A 26 -9.44 -11.14 6.78
N ALA A 27 -8.46 -11.51 5.96
CA ALA A 27 -8.32 -10.98 4.62
C ALA A 27 -9.57 -11.27 3.77
N GLU A 28 -10.04 -12.51 3.81
CA GLU A 28 -11.23 -12.95 3.08
C GLU A 28 -12.51 -12.32 3.61
N ARG A 29 -12.70 -12.36 4.94
CA ARG A 29 -13.91 -11.87 5.61
C ARG A 29 -14.10 -10.37 5.46
N GLN A 30 -13.02 -9.58 5.50
CA GLN A 30 -13.13 -8.12 5.58
C GLN A 30 -13.10 -7.43 4.22
N THR A 31 -12.35 -7.98 3.25
CA THR A 31 -12.03 -7.21 2.04
C THR A 31 -12.95 -7.50 0.85
N TRP A 32 -13.46 -8.74 0.75
CA TRP A 32 -14.23 -9.26 -0.39
C TRP A 32 -13.59 -8.95 -1.77
N ARG A 33 -14.21 -9.38 -2.88
CA ARG A 33 -13.74 -9.06 -4.25
C ARG A 33 -13.94 -7.57 -4.56
N ALA A 34 -12.92 -6.76 -4.29
CA ALA A 34 -12.97 -5.31 -4.49
C ALA A 34 -11.68 -4.73 -5.14
N CYS A 35 -11.86 -3.61 -5.85
CA CYS A 35 -10.76 -2.72 -6.23
C CYS A 35 -10.40 -1.81 -5.05
N GLY A 36 -9.11 -1.60 -4.78
CA GLY A 36 -8.71 -0.73 -3.68
C GLY A 36 -7.23 -0.72 -3.37
N VAL A 37 -6.90 0.00 -2.30
CA VAL A 37 -5.55 0.11 -1.72
C VAL A 37 -5.53 -0.63 -0.39
N TYR A 38 -4.40 -1.23 -0.06
CA TYR A 38 -4.17 -1.89 1.20
C TYR A 38 -2.81 -1.51 1.78
N TRP A 39 -2.73 -1.54 3.11
CA TRP A 39 -1.53 -1.33 3.89
C TRP A 39 -1.27 -2.58 4.68
N VAL A 40 -0.02 -3.02 4.72
CA VAL A 40 0.44 -4.05 5.64
C VAL A 40 1.30 -3.39 6.70
N ILE A 41 1.00 -3.74 7.94
CA ILE A 41 1.58 -3.18 9.14
C ILE A 41 2.47 -4.24 9.79
N ALA A 42 3.68 -3.83 10.15
CA ALA A 42 4.58 -4.61 10.99
C ALA A 42 4.63 -3.99 12.39
N THR A 43 4.94 -4.80 13.40
CA THR A 43 5.24 -4.32 14.75
C THR A 43 6.72 -4.50 15.01
N LEU A 44 7.46 -3.39 15.10
CA LEU A 44 8.90 -3.39 15.35
C LEU A 44 9.15 -2.69 16.69
N ASP A 45 9.79 -3.38 17.64
CA ASP A 45 10.04 -2.90 19.01
C ASP A 45 8.80 -2.27 19.66
N GLY A 46 7.64 -2.92 19.50
CA GLY A 46 6.35 -2.45 20.03
C GLY A 46 5.71 -1.30 19.26
N VAL A 47 6.34 -0.80 18.19
CA VAL A 47 5.82 0.30 17.36
C VAL A 47 5.22 -0.25 16.07
N GLN A 48 3.98 0.17 15.77
CA GLN A 48 3.33 -0.14 14.51
C GLN A 48 3.82 0.77 13.39
N VAL A 49 4.32 0.16 12.32
CA VAL A 49 4.85 0.85 11.15
C VAL A 49 4.18 0.31 9.88
N VAL A 50 4.00 1.18 8.88
CA VAL A 50 3.58 0.72 7.56
C VAL A 50 4.79 0.15 6.86
N ALA A 51 4.77 -1.15 6.62
CA ALA A 51 5.85 -1.85 5.94
C ALA A 51 5.61 -1.97 4.43
N TYR A 52 4.33 -2.07 4.03
CA TYR A 52 3.95 -2.25 2.64
C TYR A 52 2.68 -1.47 2.31
N VAL A 53 2.65 -0.86 1.13
CA VAL A 53 1.45 -0.26 0.53
C VAL A 53 1.24 -0.88 -0.83
N GLY A 54 0.03 -1.36 -1.11
CA GLY A 54 -0.30 -1.95 -2.39
C GLY A 54 -1.69 -1.61 -2.89
N ARG A 55 -1.97 -1.97 -4.14
CA ARG A 55 -3.32 -1.97 -4.71
C ARG A 55 -3.76 -3.33 -5.24
N SER A 56 -5.07 -3.49 -5.35
CA SER A 56 -5.71 -4.55 -6.12
C SER A 56 -6.73 -3.98 -7.10
N LYS A 57 -6.85 -4.64 -8.25
CA LYS A 57 -7.84 -4.31 -9.28
C LYS A 57 -9.20 -4.96 -9.01
N SER A 58 -9.21 -6.12 -8.36
CA SER A 58 -10.38 -7.01 -8.31
C SER A 58 -10.52 -7.80 -7.02
N ASN A 59 -9.43 -8.12 -6.34
CA ASN A 59 -9.46 -8.89 -5.10
C ASN A 59 -8.35 -8.46 -4.15
N ILE A 60 -8.69 -7.77 -3.06
CA ILE A 60 -7.69 -7.33 -2.07
C ILE A 60 -7.22 -8.52 -1.24
N SER A 61 -8.09 -9.49 -0.94
CA SER A 61 -7.76 -10.68 -0.15
C SER A 61 -6.57 -11.44 -0.75
N ASP A 62 -6.62 -11.78 -2.04
CA ASP A 62 -5.54 -12.50 -2.73
C ASP A 62 -4.19 -11.76 -2.64
N ARG A 63 -4.22 -10.43 -2.56
CA ARG A 63 -3.00 -9.60 -2.49
C ARG A 63 -2.46 -9.51 -1.07
N LEU A 64 -3.32 -9.56 -0.06
CA LEU A 64 -2.96 -9.64 1.35
C LEU A 64 -2.37 -11.02 1.68
N ILE A 65 -3.00 -12.10 1.23
CA ILE A 65 -2.50 -13.47 1.40
C ILE A 65 -1.11 -13.60 0.78
N LYS A 66 -0.93 -13.15 -0.47
CA LYS A 66 0.40 -13.11 -1.12
C LYS A 66 1.41 -12.18 -0.44
N ALA A 67 0.96 -11.24 0.39
CA ALA A 67 1.88 -10.39 1.18
C ALA A 67 2.32 -11.10 2.47
N MET A 68 1.48 -11.96 3.05
CA MET A 68 1.81 -12.79 4.22
C MET A 68 3.00 -13.69 3.93
N ASP A 69 3.01 -14.34 2.77
CA ASP A 69 4.09 -15.27 2.38
C ASP A 69 5.45 -14.60 2.21
N ARG A 70 5.48 -13.27 2.05
CA ARG A 70 6.71 -12.54 1.74
C ARG A 70 7.50 -12.13 2.98
N HIS A 71 6.86 -11.90 4.13
CA HIS A 71 7.55 -11.43 5.34
C HIS A 71 6.85 -11.89 6.62
N GLY A 72 7.59 -12.54 7.53
CA GLY A 72 7.05 -13.07 8.78
C GLY A 72 6.67 -12.03 9.84
N ASP A 73 7.12 -10.78 9.71
CA ASP A 73 6.92 -9.72 10.72
C ASP A 73 5.63 -8.90 10.50
N TYR A 74 4.82 -9.26 9.51
CA TYR A 74 3.57 -8.58 9.20
C TYR A 74 2.46 -9.04 10.14
N THR A 75 1.90 -8.11 10.91
CA THR A 75 0.95 -8.43 11.99
C THR A 75 -0.48 -8.02 11.66
N HIS A 76 -0.65 -6.92 10.93
CA HIS A 76 -1.95 -6.33 10.66
C HIS A 76 -2.06 -5.81 9.24
N PHE A 77 -3.29 -5.59 8.79
CA PHE A 77 -3.58 -4.87 7.57
C PHE A 77 -4.71 -3.88 7.75
N ARG A 78 -4.77 -2.97 6.79
CA ARG A 78 -5.90 -2.08 6.54
C ARG A 78 -6.15 -2.03 5.05
N PHE A 79 -7.36 -1.69 4.65
CA PHE A 79 -7.69 -1.47 3.25
C PHE A 79 -8.66 -0.31 3.07
N ARG A 80 -8.75 0.16 1.83
CA ARG A 80 -9.70 1.18 1.38
C ARG A 80 -10.17 0.79 -0.02
N ARG A 81 -11.48 0.61 -0.16
CA ARG A 81 -12.12 0.37 -1.46
C ARG A 81 -12.09 1.64 -2.30
N THR A 82 -12.03 1.47 -3.61
CA THR A 82 -12.01 2.58 -4.59
C THR A 82 -12.91 2.24 -5.77
N ALA A 83 -13.44 3.27 -6.43
CA ALA A 83 -14.37 3.08 -7.55
C ALA A 83 -13.75 2.38 -8.77
N ASN A 84 -12.45 2.57 -9.04
CA ASN A 84 -11.78 2.01 -10.20
C ASN A 84 -10.26 1.94 -10.02
N GLU A 85 -9.57 1.28 -10.97
CA GLU A 85 -8.12 1.06 -10.94
C GLU A 85 -7.31 2.37 -10.94
N LEU A 86 -7.76 3.40 -11.66
CA LEU A 86 -7.07 4.70 -11.71
C LEU A 86 -7.10 5.38 -10.34
N THR A 87 -8.24 5.37 -9.67
CA THR A 87 -8.39 5.89 -8.31
C THR A 87 -7.56 5.08 -7.32
N ALA A 88 -7.54 3.75 -7.44
CA ALA A 88 -6.66 2.89 -6.63
C ALA A 88 -5.18 3.22 -6.84
N PHE A 89 -4.74 3.42 -8.08
CA PHE A 89 -3.37 3.79 -8.40
C PHE A 89 -2.97 5.14 -7.82
N ARG A 90 -3.83 6.17 -7.98
CA ARG A 90 -3.56 7.50 -7.40
C ARG A 90 -3.50 7.45 -5.87
N ALA A 91 -4.42 6.72 -5.25
CA ALA A 91 -4.42 6.51 -3.80
C ALA A 91 -3.15 5.77 -3.34
N GLU A 92 -2.74 4.70 -4.03
CA GLU A 92 -1.51 3.97 -3.72
C GLU A 92 -0.27 4.87 -3.86
N CYS A 93 -0.21 5.72 -4.89
CA CYS A 93 0.89 6.69 -5.05
C CYS A 93 1.00 7.63 -3.85
N VAL A 94 -0.10 8.24 -3.44
CA VAL A 94 -0.13 9.15 -2.27
C VAL A 94 0.39 8.43 -1.04
N GLU A 95 -0.08 7.21 -0.80
CA GLU A 95 0.28 6.43 0.39
C GLU A 95 1.72 5.90 0.34
N PHE A 96 2.18 5.46 -0.83
CA PHE A 96 3.57 5.09 -1.08
C PHE A 96 4.50 6.25 -0.71
N HIS A 97 4.23 7.45 -1.21
CA HIS A 97 5.03 8.63 -0.91
C HIS A 97 4.90 9.08 0.56
N ARG A 98 3.71 8.96 1.15
CA ARG A 98 3.44 9.29 2.57
C ARG A 98 4.28 8.45 3.53
N TYR A 99 4.42 7.15 3.24
CA TYR A 99 5.10 6.18 4.10
C TYR A 99 6.58 5.95 3.77
N GLY A 100 7.18 6.81 2.93
CA GLY A 100 8.64 6.85 2.73
C GLY A 100 9.11 6.32 1.39
N GLY A 101 8.19 5.86 0.54
CA GLY A 101 8.46 5.48 -0.85
C GLY A 101 9.59 4.48 -0.99
N PHE A 102 10.55 4.78 -1.87
CA PHE A 102 11.65 3.89 -2.23
C PHE A 102 12.53 3.44 -1.05
N GLY A 103 12.62 4.24 0.00
CA GLY A 103 13.47 3.95 1.17
C GLY A 103 12.71 3.53 2.43
N GLY A 104 11.38 3.60 2.43
CA GLY A 104 10.57 3.43 3.63
C GLY A 104 9.50 2.35 3.57
N LEU A 105 9.50 1.54 2.51
CA LEU A 105 8.58 0.42 2.31
C LEU A 105 9.33 -0.78 1.72
N ASP A 106 8.87 -1.99 2.04
CA ASP A 106 9.49 -3.24 1.59
C ASP A 106 9.31 -3.50 0.09
N ASN A 107 8.24 -2.97 -0.51
CA ASN A 107 8.08 -3.10 -1.96
C ASN A 107 9.01 -2.20 -2.76
N ALA A 108 9.69 -1.22 -2.13
CA ALA A 108 10.77 -0.34 -2.62
C ALA A 108 10.65 0.17 -4.08
N LYS A 109 9.47 0.06 -4.66
CA LYS A 109 9.19 0.26 -6.08
C LYS A 109 7.91 1.06 -6.18
N HIS A 110 8.01 2.18 -6.89
CA HIS A 110 6.87 3.03 -7.13
C HIS A 110 5.73 2.24 -7.81
N PRO A 111 4.47 2.50 -7.43
CA PRO A 111 3.29 1.93 -8.07
C PRO A 111 3.38 1.91 -9.60
N PRO A 112 3.18 0.76 -10.26
CA PRO A 112 3.13 0.70 -11.70
C PRO A 112 1.81 1.30 -12.21
N ARG A 113 1.92 2.07 -13.30
CA ARG A 113 0.76 2.69 -13.97
C ARG A 113 -0.23 1.60 -14.42
N PRO A 114 -1.55 1.80 -14.22
CA PRO A 114 -2.59 0.96 -14.80
C PRO A 114 -2.38 0.72 -16.30
N GLY A 115 -2.69 -0.49 -16.76
CA GLY A 115 -2.68 -0.85 -18.19
C GLY A 115 -1.34 -0.71 -18.94
N GLY A 116 -0.22 -0.49 -18.25
CA GLY A 116 1.08 -0.23 -18.92
C GLY A 116 1.13 1.12 -19.65
N HIS A 117 0.16 2.00 -19.41
CA HIS A 117 0.03 3.27 -20.12
C HIS A 117 1.24 4.19 -19.87
N ARG A 118 1.83 4.70 -20.95
CA ARG A 118 2.92 5.70 -20.90
C ARG A 118 2.42 7.15 -20.98
N GLY A 119 1.16 7.37 -21.32
CA GLY A 119 0.55 8.69 -21.48
C GLY A 119 0.35 9.49 -20.19
N HIS A 120 0.21 10.82 -20.35
CA HIS A 120 0.13 11.81 -19.27
C HIS A 120 -1.09 11.64 -18.36
N GLY A 121 -2.19 11.06 -18.84
CA GLY A 121 -3.42 10.85 -18.06
C GLY A 121 -3.28 9.87 -16.89
N VAL A 122 -2.20 9.10 -16.85
CA VAL A 122 -1.95 8.03 -15.86
C VAL A 122 -0.65 8.27 -15.07
N MET A 123 -0.29 9.52 -14.85
CA MET A 123 0.87 9.91 -14.04
C MET A 123 0.61 9.80 -12.54
N CYS A 124 1.71 9.68 -11.78
CA CYS A 124 1.64 9.81 -10.33
C CYS A 124 1.10 11.20 -9.97
N CYS A 125 0.09 11.26 -9.10
CA CYS A 125 -0.51 12.54 -8.70
C CYS A 125 0.33 13.32 -7.67
N VAL A 126 1.40 12.74 -7.15
CA VAL A 126 2.25 13.38 -6.15
C VAL A 126 3.20 14.36 -6.82
N VAL A 127 3.06 15.64 -6.47
CA VAL A 127 3.93 16.73 -6.93
C VAL A 127 5.38 16.42 -6.55
N GLY A 128 6.30 16.62 -7.49
CA GLY A 128 7.72 16.35 -7.28
C GLY A 128 8.12 14.86 -7.39
N CYS A 129 7.19 13.96 -7.71
CA CYS A 129 7.56 12.56 -7.97
C CYS A 129 8.60 12.48 -9.10
N PRO A 130 9.76 11.83 -8.88
CA PRO A 130 10.86 11.79 -9.85
C PRO A 130 10.46 11.06 -11.15
N LEU A 131 9.48 10.16 -11.10
CA LEU A 131 8.99 9.44 -12.28
C LEU A 131 8.10 10.28 -13.19
N ASN A 132 7.65 11.46 -12.73
CA ASN A 132 6.92 12.41 -13.57
C ASN A 132 7.86 13.30 -14.41
N LYS A 133 9.15 13.38 -14.07
CA LYS A 133 10.13 14.24 -14.78
C LYS A 133 10.60 13.67 -16.12
N ARG A 134 10.37 12.39 -16.41
CA ARG A 134 10.78 11.74 -17.67
C ARG A 134 9.94 12.13 -18.90
N TYR A 135 8.99 13.06 -18.75
CA TYR A 135 8.05 13.46 -19.80
C TYR A 135 7.80 14.98 -19.82
N ARG A 136 8.76 15.78 -19.32
CA ARG A 136 8.81 17.23 -19.57
C ARG A 136 9.79 17.51 -20.69
#